data_AF-A0A661V668-F1
#
_entry.id   AF-A0A661V668-F1
#
_cell.length_a   1.000
_cell.length_b   1.000
_cell.length_c   1.000
_cell.angle_alpha   90.00
_cell.angle_beta   90.00
_cell.angle_gamma   90.00
#
_symmetry.space_group_name_H-M   'P 1'
#
loop_
_entity.id
_entity.type
_entity.pdbx_description
1 polymer ?
#
loop_
_entity_poly.entity_id
_entity_poly.type
_entity_poly.pdbx_seq_one_letter_code
_entity_poly.pdbx_strand_id
1 'polypeptide(L)'
;MVEVYRGLWVIAYREILRFVSERSRVLSSFGMPLLFLVIFGAGFNRVIGSLTAEVDFVKFIYPGIVAMTVLMTSVFSGLSVVWDREFGFLKEVLVAPLSRTGVVMGKAVGTGVVALCQGLILLVLAPVLGVSLTPLMLLKLLPLLVILSLSLSGLGLIIAARMHSQQGFHMVMQLLVFPLIFLSGVFFPVNNVPQWLEVISKVNPVTYGVDAIRQLFLTEELSG
;
A
#
# COMPACT_ATOMS: atom_id res chain seq x y z
N MET A 1 -5.99 23.74 -19.21
CA MET A 1 -5.16 23.44 -18.01
C MET A 1 -5.87 23.70 -16.70
N VAL A 2 -6.56 24.83 -16.49
CA VAL A 2 -7.26 25.16 -15.23
C VAL A 2 -8.25 24.08 -14.78
N GLU A 3 -8.99 23.47 -15.71
CA GLU A 3 -9.94 22.39 -15.42
C GLU A 3 -9.26 21.09 -14.94
N VAL A 4 -8.02 20.83 -15.39
CA VAL A 4 -7.23 19.66 -14.95
C VAL A 4 -6.78 19.87 -13.51
N TYR A 5 -6.23 21.05 -13.20
CA TYR A 5 -5.80 21.40 -11.84
C TYR A 5 -6.97 21.43 -10.85
N ARG A 6 -8.11 22.03 -11.23
CA ARG A 6 -9.32 22.01 -10.38
C ARG A 6 -9.82 20.60 -10.14
N GLY A 7 -9.90 19.77 -11.19
CA GLY A 7 -10.30 18.37 -11.05
C GLY A 7 -9.36 17.58 -10.14
N LEU A 8 -8.05 17.75 -10.32
CA LEU A 8 -7.02 17.10 -9.49
C LEU A 8 -7.19 17.48 -8.02
N TRP A 9 -7.22 18.77 -7.71
CA TRP A 9 -7.28 19.26 -6.33
C TRP A 9 -8.56 18.84 -5.61
N VAL A 10 -9.72 19.03 -6.25
CA VAL A 10 -11.03 18.72 -5.64
C VAL A 10 -11.14 17.24 -5.31
N ILE A 11 -10.65 16.37 -6.21
CA ILE A 11 -10.77 14.92 -6.03
C ILE A 11 -9.75 14.41 -5.03
N ALA A 12 -8.52 14.91 -5.07
CA ALA A 12 -7.51 14.59 -4.06
C ALA A 12 -7.99 14.99 -2.66
N TYR A 13 -8.52 16.21 -2.52
CA TYR A 13 -9.03 16.73 -1.26
C TYR A 13 -10.23 15.92 -0.76
N ARG A 14 -11.18 15.56 -1.64
CA ARG A 14 -12.32 14.70 -1.30
C ARG A 14 -11.87 13.33 -0.78
N GLU A 15 -10.86 12.71 -1.39
CA GLU A 15 -10.37 11.40 -0.95
C GLU A 15 -9.74 11.49 0.45
N ILE A 16 -8.94 12.54 0.71
CA ILE A 16 -8.35 12.81 2.02
C ILE A 16 -9.44 13.08 3.07
N LEU A 17 -10.44 13.90 2.75
CA LEU A 17 -11.56 14.18 3.65
C LEU A 17 -12.37 12.93 3.97
N ARG A 18 -12.68 12.08 2.98
CA ARG A 18 -13.36 10.80 3.20
C ARG A 18 -12.56 9.92 4.16
N PHE A 19 -11.25 9.82 3.96
CA PHE A 19 -10.38 9.07 4.83
C PHE A 19 -10.40 9.58 6.28
N VAL A 20 -10.24 10.89 6.49
CA VAL A 20 -10.23 11.48 7.84
C VAL A 20 -11.61 11.43 8.51
N SER A 21 -12.69 11.51 7.73
CA SER A 21 -14.07 11.48 8.25
C SER A 21 -14.52 10.07 8.63
N GLU A 22 -14.09 9.05 7.88
CA GLU A 22 -14.43 7.64 8.14
C GLU A 22 -13.47 7.02 9.18
N ARG A 23 -13.59 7.44 10.45
CA ARG A 23 -12.76 6.92 11.56
C ARG A 23 -12.74 5.39 11.64
N SER A 24 -13.88 4.75 11.37
CA SER A 24 -14.01 3.30 11.33
C SER A 24 -13.13 2.68 10.25
N ARG A 25 -13.06 3.28 9.06
CA ARG A 25 -12.22 2.82 7.95
C ARG A 25 -10.74 2.98 8.28
N VAL A 26 -10.35 4.11 8.86
CA VAL A 26 -8.97 4.33 9.30
C VAL A 26 -8.55 3.24 10.28
N LEU A 27 -9.31 3.04 11.36
CA LEU A 27 -8.96 2.05 12.38
C LEU A 27 -8.97 0.62 11.82
N SER A 28 -9.99 0.28 11.02
CA SER A 28 -10.12 -1.06 10.43
C SER A 28 -9.02 -1.37 9.42
N SER A 29 -8.49 -0.35 8.73
CA SER A 29 -7.42 -0.54 7.74
C SER A 29 -6.11 -1.04 8.35
N PHE A 30 -5.86 -0.76 9.64
CA PHE A 30 -4.69 -1.26 10.36
C PHE A 30 -4.90 -2.65 10.96
N GLY A 31 -6.15 -3.12 11.08
CA GLY A 31 -6.46 -4.41 11.70
C GLY A 31 -5.68 -5.56 11.08
N MET A 32 -5.68 -5.65 9.74
CA MET A 32 -4.94 -6.69 9.03
C MET A 32 -3.41 -6.54 9.14
N PRO A 33 -2.79 -5.39 8.80
CA PRO A 33 -1.35 -5.21 8.97
C PRO A 33 -0.84 -5.48 10.39
N LEU A 34 -1.58 -5.03 11.41
CA LEU A 34 -1.22 -5.27 12.81
C LEU A 34 -1.38 -6.73 13.20
N LEU A 35 -2.43 -7.41 12.73
CA LEU A 35 -2.60 -8.84 12.94
C LEU A 35 -1.42 -9.62 12.33
N PHE A 36 -1.02 -9.28 11.09
CA PHE A 36 0.17 -9.87 10.49
C PHE A 36 1.42 -9.58 11.31
N LEU A 37 1.62 -8.33 11.74
CA LEU A 37 2.77 -7.96 12.56
C LEU A 37 2.81 -8.73 13.89
N VAL A 38 1.68 -8.91 14.56
CA VAL A 38 1.62 -9.66 15.83
C VAL A 38 1.84 -11.14 15.60
N ILE A 39 1.15 -11.75 14.63
CA ILE A 39 1.27 -13.20 14.38
C ILE A 39 2.66 -13.57 13.91
N PHE A 40 3.19 -12.85 12.93
CA PHE A 40 4.50 -13.16 12.35
C PHE A 40 5.62 -12.58 13.22
N GLY A 41 5.49 -11.35 13.69
CA GLY A 41 6.50 -10.72 14.54
C GLY A 41 6.64 -11.39 15.90
N ALA A 42 5.55 -11.69 16.62
CA ALA A 42 5.66 -12.34 17.94
C ALA A 42 5.68 -13.87 17.85
N GLY A 43 4.90 -14.45 16.92
CA GLY A 43 4.79 -15.91 16.78
C GLY A 43 6.00 -16.54 16.10
N PHE A 44 6.38 -16.05 14.91
CA PHE A 44 7.48 -16.64 14.14
C PHE A 44 8.86 -16.23 14.66
N ASN A 45 9.03 -15.07 15.29
CA ASN A 45 10.31 -14.71 15.91
C ASN A 45 10.75 -15.76 16.95
N ARG A 46 9.83 -16.27 17.78
CA ARG A 46 10.17 -17.33 18.76
C ARG A 46 10.58 -18.66 18.11
N VAL A 47 10.00 -18.99 16.95
CA VAL A 47 10.32 -20.23 16.24
C VAL A 47 11.65 -20.09 15.48
N ILE A 48 11.83 -19.00 14.73
CA ILE A 48 13.00 -18.77 13.88
C ILE A 48 14.22 -18.36 14.71
N GLY A 49 14.05 -17.51 15.73
CA GLY A 49 15.12 -17.12 16.65
C GLY A 49 15.70 -18.30 17.44
N SER A 50 14.96 -19.42 17.53
CA SER A 50 15.47 -20.67 18.11
C SER A 50 16.36 -21.48 17.15
N LEU A 51 16.27 -21.21 15.84
CA LEU A 51 16.99 -21.92 14.76
C LEU A 51 18.20 -21.13 14.25
N THR A 52 18.13 -19.80 14.26
CA THR A 52 19.19 -18.89 13.82
C THR A 52 19.28 -17.71 14.77
N ALA A 53 20.32 -17.66 15.60
CA ALA A 53 20.49 -16.67 16.68
C ALA A 53 20.74 -15.22 16.20
N GLU A 54 20.96 -15.00 14.90
CA GLU A 54 21.46 -13.72 14.37
C GLU A 54 20.42 -12.88 13.61
N VAL A 55 19.20 -13.38 13.35
CA VAL A 55 18.20 -12.63 12.55
C VAL A 55 16.91 -12.38 13.32
N ASP A 56 16.68 -11.12 13.66
CA ASP A 56 15.39 -10.68 14.19
C ASP A 56 14.34 -10.64 13.07
N PHE A 57 13.41 -11.59 13.13
CA PHE A 57 12.36 -11.71 12.15
C PHE A 57 11.40 -10.50 12.13
N VAL A 58 11.25 -9.79 13.26
CA VAL A 58 10.42 -8.57 13.33
C VAL A 58 11.02 -7.49 12.45
N LYS A 59 12.34 -7.29 12.53
CA LYS A 59 13.09 -6.32 11.71
C LYS A 59 13.01 -6.66 10.22
N PHE A 60 12.99 -7.95 9.88
CA PHE A 60 12.84 -8.41 8.50
C PHE A 60 11.43 -8.16 7.92
N ILE A 61 10.38 -8.46 8.69
CA ILE A 61 9.00 -8.43 8.17
C ILE A 61 8.38 -7.03 8.20
N TYR A 62 8.79 -6.19 9.15
CA TYR A 62 8.23 -4.86 9.36
C TYR A 62 8.24 -3.96 8.09
N PRO A 63 9.34 -3.83 7.33
CA PRO A 63 9.36 -3.10 6.06
C PRO A 63 8.35 -3.64 5.04
N GLY A 64 8.18 -4.96 5.01
CA GLY A 64 7.20 -5.63 4.16
C GLY A 64 5.76 -5.31 4.56
N ILE A 65 5.47 -5.19 5.85
CA ILE A 65 4.12 -4.84 6.34
C ILE A 65 3.79 -3.37 6.05
N VAL A 66 4.78 -2.47 6.11
CA VAL A 66 4.62 -1.07 5.65
C VAL A 66 4.24 -1.05 4.17
N ALA A 67 4.99 -1.79 3.32
CA ALA A 67 4.71 -1.90 1.90
C ALA A 67 3.33 -2.52 1.62
N MET A 68 2.96 -3.57 2.35
CA MET A 68 1.66 -4.24 2.27
C MET A 68 0.51 -3.29 2.61
N THR A 69 0.68 -2.44 3.63
CA THR A 69 -0.32 -1.44 4.02
C THR A 69 -0.56 -0.45 2.88
N VAL A 70 0.52 0.06 2.29
CA VAL A 70 0.44 0.95 1.12
C VAL A 70 -0.20 0.25 -0.07
N LEU A 71 0.13 -1.03 -0.32
CA LEU A 71 -0.48 -1.81 -1.39
C LEU A 71 -1.99 -1.95 -1.21
N MET A 72 -2.44 -2.37 -0.01
CA MET A 72 -3.85 -2.55 0.30
C MET A 72 -4.62 -1.27 -0.02
N THR A 73 -4.18 -0.16 0.54
CA THR A 73 -4.88 1.11 0.37
C THR A 73 -4.89 1.58 -1.08
N SER A 74 -3.75 1.42 -1.76
CA SER A 74 -3.59 1.93 -3.12
C SER A 74 -4.44 1.13 -4.12
N VAL A 75 -4.40 -0.21 -4.05
CA VAL A 75 -5.16 -1.08 -4.96
C VAL A 75 -6.67 -0.95 -4.71
N PHE A 76 -7.10 -0.87 -3.45
CA PHE A 76 -8.52 -0.74 -3.10
C PHE A 76 -9.09 0.67 -3.32
N SER A 77 -8.27 1.68 -3.64
CA SER A 77 -8.77 3.03 -3.96
C SER A 77 -9.70 3.10 -5.17
N GLY A 78 -9.58 2.13 -6.09
CA GLY A 78 -10.48 1.97 -7.22
C GLY A 78 -11.94 1.72 -6.79
N LEU A 79 -12.15 1.19 -5.58
CA LEU A 79 -13.47 0.87 -5.05
C LEU A 79 -14.39 2.09 -5.02
N SER A 80 -13.89 3.26 -4.60
CA SER A 80 -14.74 4.44 -4.53
C SER A 80 -15.15 4.94 -5.93
N VAL A 81 -14.42 4.58 -7.01
CA VAL A 81 -14.89 4.82 -8.40
C VAL A 81 -16.04 3.89 -8.76
N VAL A 82 -15.95 2.62 -8.37
CA VAL A 82 -17.02 1.64 -8.61
C VAL A 82 -18.27 2.02 -7.82
N TRP A 83 -18.11 2.43 -6.56
CA TRP A 83 -19.19 2.95 -5.72
C TRP A 83 -19.86 4.18 -6.34
N ASP A 84 -19.08 5.19 -6.73
CA ASP A 84 -19.59 6.40 -7.36
C ASP A 84 -20.33 6.07 -8.69
N ARG A 85 -19.96 4.97 -9.37
CA ARG A 85 -20.67 4.45 -10.55
C ARG A 85 -21.99 3.77 -10.22
N GLU A 86 -21.97 2.86 -9.24
CA GLU A 86 -23.10 2.00 -8.88
C GLU A 86 -24.28 2.81 -8.31
N PHE A 87 -24.00 3.84 -7.51
CA PHE A 87 -25.03 4.71 -6.91
C PHE A 87 -25.46 5.89 -7.79
N GLY A 88 -25.07 5.94 -9.06
CA GLY A 88 -25.54 6.97 -9.99
C GLY A 88 -24.90 8.35 -9.83
N PHE A 89 -23.95 8.54 -8.89
CA PHE A 89 -23.15 9.77 -8.78
C PHE A 89 -22.32 10.02 -10.06
N LEU A 90 -22.03 8.98 -10.84
CA LEU A 90 -21.43 9.13 -12.17
C LEU A 90 -22.30 9.96 -13.12
N LYS A 91 -23.64 9.90 -13.02
CA LYS A 91 -24.52 10.73 -13.86
C LYS A 91 -24.41 12.20 -13.48
N GLU A 92 -24.29 12.55 -12.19
CA GLU A 92 -24.03 13.93 -11.72
C GLU A 92 -22.62 14.42 -12.05
N VAL A 93 -21.59 13.57 -11.90
CA VAL A 93 -20.18 13.91 -12.25
C VAL A 93 -19.99 14.05 -13.76
N LEU A 94 -20.77 13.34 -14.60
CA LEU A 94 -20.76 13.51 -16.05
C LEU A 94 -21.45 14.81 -16.52
N VAL A 95 -22.28 15.45 -15.67
CA VAL A 95 -22.78 16.81 -15.90
C VAL A 95 -21.81 17.87 -15.36
N ALA A 96 -20.92 17.51 -14.44
CA ALA A 96 -19.86 18.39 -13.96
C ALA A 96 -18.78 18.56 -15.04
N PRO A 97 -18.34 19.80 -15.35
CA PRO A 97 -17.30 20.05 -16.34
C PRO A 97 -15.91 19.73 -15.76
N LEU A 98 -15.63 18.43 -15.54
CA LEU A 98 -14.37 17.95 -14.99
C LEU A 98 -13.62 17.10 -16.02
N SER A 99 -12.37 17.47 -16.29
CA SER A 99 -11.52 16.69 -17.19
C SER A 99 -11.29 15.28 -16.64
N ARG A 100 -11.47 14.25 -17.49
CA ARG A 100 -11.24 12.84 -17.11
C ARG A 100 -9.82 12.60 -16.59
N THR A 101 -8.84 13.29 -17.17
CA THR A 101 -7.44 13.22 -16.76
C THR A 101 -7.22 13.80 -15.36
N GLY A 102 -7.83 14.95 -15.05
CA GLY A 102 -7.76 15.55 -13.71
C GLY A 102 -8.39 14.67 -12.64
N VAL A 103 -9.45 13.93 -12.98
CA VAL A 103 -10.09 12.96 -12.07
C VAL A 103 -9.16 11.82 -11.72
N VAL A 104 -8.53 11.21 -12.72
CA VAL A 104 -7.61 10.08 -12.51
C VAL A 104 -6.38 10.51 -11.73
N MET A 105 -5.76 11.64 -12.09
CA MET A 105 -4.59 12.17 -11.38
C MET A 105 -4.93 12.59 -9.95
N GLY A 106 -6.04 13.30 -9.74
CA GLY A 106 -6.49 13.69 -8.40
C GLY A 106 -6.74 12.49 -7.50
N LYS A 107 -7.30 11.42 -8.08
CA LYS A 107 -7.53 10.18 -7.33
C LYS A 107 -6.24 9.46 -6.98
N ALA A 108 -5.31 9.35 -7.91
CA ALA A 108 -4.00 8.77 -7.65
C ALA A 108 -3.26 9.56 -6.55
N VAL A 109 -3.23 10.89 -6.65
CA VAL A 109 -2.58 11.77 -5.65
C VAL A 109 -3.27 11.68 -4.29
N GLY A 110 -4.61 11.78 -4.24
CA GLY A 110 -5.36 11.68 -2.99
C GLY A 110 -5.16 10.34 -2.29
N THR A 111 -5.19 9.25 -3.06
CA THR A 111 -4.89 7.92 -2.54
C THR A 111 -3.45 7.80 -2.08
N GLY A 112 -2.50 8.36 -2.84
CA GLY A 112 -1.09 8.37 -2.47
C GLY A 112 -0.88 9.04 -1.11
N VAL A 113 -1.51 10.19 -0.88
CA VAL A 113 -1.48 10.87 0.43
C VAL A 113 -2.07 9.99 1.53
N VAL A 114 -3.22 9.34 1.30
CA VAL A 114 -3.84 8.44 2.28
C VAL A 114 -2.94 7.24 2.61
N ALA A 115 -2.39 6.59 1.58
CA ALA A 115 -1.50 5.45 1.74
C ALA A 115 -0.19 5.84 2.46
N LEU A 116 0.34 7.03 2.15
CA LEU A 116 1.49 7.61 2.86
C LEU A 116 1.18 7.84 4.33
N CYS A 117 0.05 8.47 4.64
CA CYS A 117 -0.37 8.70 6.02
C CYS A 117 -0.47 7.38 6.80
N GLN A 118 -1.06 6.33 6.21
CA GLN A 118 -1.14 5.03 6.87
C GLN A 118 0.24 4.36 7.02
N GLY A 119 1.10 4.45 6.01
CA GLY A 119 2.48 3.99 6.11
C GLY A 119 3.22 4.69 7.25
N LEU A 120 3.13 6.02 7.33
CA LEU A 120 3.73 6.83 8.39
C LEU A 120 3.16 6.50 9.78
N ILE A 121 1.85 6.30 9.90
CA ILE A 121 1.23 5.86 11.16
C ILE A 121 1.81 4.51 11.60
N LEU A 122 2.01 3.58 10.66
CA LEU A 122 2.62 2.30 10.96
C LEU A 122 4.10 2.45 11.38
N LEU A 123 4.83 3.41 10.80
CA LEU A 123 6.21 3.74 11.17
C LEU A 123 6.37 4.20 12.63
N VAL A 124 5.32 4.76 13.24
CA VAL A 124 5.33 5.13 14.67
C VAL A 124 5.55 3.91 15.58
N LEU A 125 5.25 2.69 15.10
CA LEU A 125 5.48 1.46 15.85
C LEU A 125 6.93 0.98 15.83
N ALA A 126 7.77 1.48 14.92
CA ALA A 126 9.16 1.07 14.79
C ALA A 126 9.97 1.09 16.11
N PRO A 127 9.96 2.16 16.92
CA PRO A 127 10.71 2.18 18.19
C PRO A 127 10.23 1.13 19.19
N VAL A 128 8.93 0.80 19.19
CA VAL A 128 8.37 -0.26 20.05
C VAL A 128 8.84 -1.64 19.61
N LEU A 129 9.10 -1.80 18.32
CA LEU A 129 9.54 -3.05 17.69
C LEU A 129 11.08 -3.19 17.66
N GLY A 130 11.83 -2.25 18.24
CA GLY A 130 13.29 -2.26 18.19
C GLY A 130 13.87 -1.94 16.82
N VAL A 131 13.09 -1.33 15.93
CA VAL A 131 13.51 -0.91 14.58
C VAL A 131 13.96 0.54 14.63
N SER A 132 15.21 0.80 14.25
CA SER A 132 15.77 2.15 14.17
C SER A 132 15.18 2.93 12.99
N LEU A 133 14.66 4.12 13.25
CA LEU A 133 14.24 5.08 12.24
C LEU A 133 15.07 6.35 12.36
N THR A 134 15.79 6.70 11.30
CA THR A 134 16.49 7.98 11.20
C THR A 134 15.69 8.98 10.34
N PRO A 135 15.83 10.30 10.58
CA PRO A 135 15.20 11.30 9.72
C PRO A 135 15.62 11.20 8.25
N LEU A 136 16.86 10.79 7.98
CA LEU A 136 17.39 10.59 6.63
C LEU A 136 16.69 9.43 5.92
N MET A 137 16.47 8.33 6.64
CA MET A 137 15.73 7.19 6.15
C MET A 137 14.27 7.56 5.81
N LEU A 138 13.60 8.32 6.69
CA LEU A 138 12.25 8.81 6.42
C LEU A 138 12.20 9.65 5.13
N LEU A 139 13.19 10.51 4.92
CA LEU A 139 13.29 11.34 3.72
C LEU A 139 13.44 10.50 2.44
N LYS A 140 14.18 9.40 2.49
CA LYS A 140 14.32 8.45 1.36
C LYS A 140 13.08 7.57 1.17
N LEU A 141 12.41 7.21 2.25
CA LEU A 141 11.25 6.33 2.25
C LEU A 141 10.00 7.01 1.66
N LEU A 142 9.77 8.28 1.97
CA LEU A 142 8.63 9.05 1.47
C LEU A 142 8.44 9.00 -0.05
N PRO A 143 9.42 9.38 -0.90
CA PRO A 143 9.24 9.34 -2.35
C PRO A 143 9.02 7.92 -2.87
N LEU A 144 9.60 6.90 -2.22
CA LEU A 144 9.40 5.51 -2.59
C LEU A 144 7.95 5.07 -2.34
N LEU A 145 7.39 5.41 -1.18
CA LEU A 145 5.98 5.15 -0.85
C LEU A 145 5.03 5.94 -1.78
N VAL A 146 5.38 7.16 -2.17
CA VAL A 146 4.62 7.94 -3.16
C VAL A 146 4.59 7.19 -4.51
N ILE A 147 5.74 6.80 -5.03
CA ILE A 147 5.83 6.12 -6.34
C ILE A 147 5.09 4.78 -6.30
N LEU A 148 5.26 4.01 -5.23
CA LEU A 148 4.59 2.73 -5.04
C LEU A 148 3.07 2.93 -4.99
N SER A 149 2.59 3.87 -4.18
CA SER A 149 1.15 4.12 -4.05
C SER A 149 0.52 4.59 -5.36
N LEU A 150 1.13 5.54 -6.06
CA LEU A 150 0.64 6.03 -7.36
C LEU A 150 0.54 4.92 -8.41
N SER A 151 1.57 4.07 -8.48
CA SER A 151 1.61 2.95 -9.44
C SER A 151 0.51 1.93 -9.17
N LEU A 152 0.32 1.56 -7.89
CA LEU A 152 -0.68 0.59 -7.46
C LEU A 152 -2.11 1.15 -7.51
N SER A 153 -2.30 2.44 -7.25
CA SER A 153 -3.56 3.14 -7.48
C SER A 153 -3.95 3.13 -8.95
N GLY A 154 -2.98 3.28 -9.86
CA GLY A 154 -3.21 3.10 -11.29
C GLY A 154 -3.79 1.73 -11.64
N LEU A 155 -3.20 0.65 -11.11
CA LEU A 155 -3.72 -0.71 -11.26
C LEU A 155 -5.15 -0.85 -10.70
N GLY A 156 -5.38 -0.33 -9.49
CA GLY A 156 -6.69 -0.28 -8.86
C GLY A 156 -7.76 0.39 -9.72
N LEU A 157 -7.41 1.53 -10.32
CA LEU A 157 -8.27 2.31 -11.19
C LEU A 157 -8.53 1.64 -12.54
N ILE A 158 -7.54 0.99 -13.14
CA ILE A 158 -7.70 0.24 -14.40
C ILE A 158 -8.72 -0.89 -14.22
N ILE A 159 -8.62 -1.64 -13.13
CA ILE A 159 -9.57 -2.71 -12.81
C ILE A 159 -10.94 -2.11 -12.50
N ALA A 160 -11.01 -1.05 -11.68
CA ALA A 160 -12.26 -0.34 -11.41
C ALA A 160 -12.96 0.19 -12.67
N ALA A 161 -12.20 0.56 -13.70
CA ALA A 161 -12.77 1.02 -14.97
C ALA A 161 -13.56 -0.08 -15.71
N ARG A 162 -13.29 -1.36 -15.44
CA ARG A 162 -13.97 -2.52 -16.05
C ARG A 162 -15.05 -3.13 -15.18
N MET A 163 -15.20 -2.67 -13.94
CA MET A 163 -16.14 -3.25 -12.96
C MET A 163 -17.44 -2.44 -12.85
N HIS A 164 -18.55 -3.16 -12.72
CA HIS A 164 -19.89 -2.56 -12.63
C HIS A 164 -20.54 -2.71 -11.25
N SER A 165 -20.03 -3.60 -10.40
CA SER A 165 -20.50 -3.79 -9.02
C SER A 165 -19.34 -3.78 -8.03
N GLN A 166 -19.58 -3.23 -6.85
CA GLN A 166 -18.63 -3.24 -5.74
C GLN A 166 -18.23 -4.65 -5.32
N GLN A 167 -19.19 -5.58 -5.31
CA GLN A 167 -18.95 -6.96 -4.92
C GLN A 167 -17.99 -7.64 -5.91
N GLY A 168 -18.22 -7.47 -7.22
CA GLY A 168 -17.33 -8.00 -8.25
C GLY A 168 -15.91 -7.42 -8.15
N PHE A 169 -15.81 -6.11 -7.92
CA PHE A 169 -14.52 -5.45 -7.69
C PHE A 169 -13.78 -6.04 -6.47
N HIS A 170 -14.46 -6.24 -5.34
CA HIS A 170 -13.85 -6.84 -4.15
C HIS A 170 -13.32 -8.25 -4.41
N MET A 171 -14.11 -9.10 -5.07
CA MET A 171 -13.70 -10.47 -5.37
C MET A 171 -12.46 -10.51 -6.27
N VAL A 172 -12.45 -9.71 -7.33
CA VAL A 172 -11.31 -9.61 -8.25
C VAL A 172 -10.07 -9.06 -7.53
N MET A 173 -10.24 -8.00 -6.73
CA MET A 173 -9.13 -7.43 -5.99
C MET A 173 -8.56 -8.41 -4.99
N GLN A 174 -9.39 -9.14 -4.26
CA GLN A 174 -8.91 -10.11 -3.28
C GLN A 174 -8.14 -11.26 -3.94
N LEU A 175 -8.60 -11.74 -5.10
CA LEU A 175 -7.90 -12.75 -5.90
C LEU A 175 -6.54 -12.26 -6.43
N LEU A 176 -6.41 -10.97 -6.76
CA LEU A 176 -5.15 -10.40 -7.26
C LEU A 176 -4.18 -10.02 -6.14
N VAL A 177 -4.71 -9.45 -5.07
CA VAL A 177 -3.96 -8.90 -3.95
C VAL A 177 -3.19 -9.99 -3.21
N PHE A 178 -3.82 -11.14 -2.94
CA PHE A 178 -3.14 -12.20 -2.20
C PHE A 178 -1.89 -12.71 -2.92
N PRO A 179 -1.96 -13.13 -4.21
CA PRO A 179 -0.77 -13.45 -4.98
C PRO A 179 0.26 -12.33 -4.99
N LEU A 180 -0.17 -11.07 -5.19
CA LEU A 180 0.75 -9.93 -5.19
C LEU A 180 1.50 -9.80 -3.86
N ILE A 181 0.86 -9.94 -2.70
CA ILE A 181 1.56 -9.87 -1.41
C ILE A 181 2.48 -11.10 -1.25
N PHE A 182 1.94 -12.31 -1.41
CA PHE A 182 2.71 -13.53 -1.14
C PHE A 182 3.91 -13.68 -2.07
N LEU A 183 3.82 -13.20 -3.31
CA LEU A 183 4.89 -13.23 -4.31
C LEU A 183 5.76 -11.97 -4.31
N SER A 184 5.53 -11.01 -3.41
CA SER A 184 6.31 -9.76 -3.35
C SER A 184 7.52 -9.82 -2.41
N GLY A 185 7.75 -10.96 -1.77
CA GLY A 185 8.79 -11.10 -0.77
C GLY A 185 8.52 -10.30 0.51
N VAL A 186 7.26 -10.01 0.84
CA VAL A 186 6.88 -9.41 2.14
C VAL A 186 7.21 -10.37 3.29
N PHE A 187 6.92 -11.66 3.11
CA PHE A 187 7.06 -12.69 4.15
C PHE A 187 8.36 -13.48 4.09
N PHE A 188 9.03 -13.52 2.94
CA PHE A 188 10.25 -14.28 2.74
C PHE A 188 11.19 -13.57 1.75
N PRO A 189 12.51 -13.79 1.84
CA PRO A 189 13.46 -13.23 0.89
C PRO A 189 13.32 -13.90 -0.48
N VAL A 190 13.22 -13.09 -1.54
CA VAL A 190 13.02 -13.60 -2.92
C VAL A 190 14.25 -14.32 -3.47
N ASN A 191 15.44 -14.12 -2.88
CA ASN A 191 16.68 -14.72 -3.37
C ASN A 191 16.90 -16.18 -2.90
N ASN A 192 16.06 -16.69 -1.99
CA ASN A 192 16.25 -18.01 -1.39
C ASN A 192 15.01 -18.91 -1.55
N VAL A 193 14.41 -18.87 -2.74
CA VAL A 193 13.21 -19.65 -3.09
C VAL A 193 13.45 -20.47 -4.36
N PRO A 194 12.63 -21.51 -4.64
CA PRO A 194 12.73 -22.24 -5.88
C PRO A 194 12.65 -21.32 -7.11
N GLN A 195 13.39 -21.66 -8.17
CA GLN A 195 13.55 -20.81 -9.36
C GLN A 195 12.21 -20.38 -9.99
N TRP A 196 11.19 -21.23 -9.99
CA TRP A 196 9.86 -20.89 -10.50
C TRP A 196 9.20 -19.75 -9.70
N LEU A 197 9.38 -19.74 -8.38
CA LEU A 197 8.82 -18.72 -7.50
C LEU A 197 9.59 -17.41 -7.62
N GLU A 198 10.92 -17.49 -7.78
CA GLU A 198 11.78 -16.35 -8.01
C GLU A 198 11.39 -15.61 -9.30
N VAL A 199 11.19 -16.35 -10.41
CA VAL A 199 10.78 -15.77 -11.71
C VAL A 199 9.43 -15.06 -11.59
N ILE A 200 8.44 -15.69 -10.96
CA ILE A 200 7.11 -15.09 -10.77
C ILE A 200 7.22 -13.83 -9.90
N SER A 201 8.02 -13.88 -8.84
CA SER A 201 8.24 -12.75 -7.94
C SER A 201 8.90 -11.57 -8.66
N LYS A 202 9.82 -11.81 -9.60
CA LYS A 202 10.45 -10.73 -10.40
C LYS A 202 9.50 -10.06 -11.39
N VAL A 203 8.42 -10.72 -11.82
CA VAL A 203 7.39 -10.10 -12.66
C VAL A 203 6.47 -9.18 -11.84
N ASN A 204 6.32 -9.47 -10.54
CA ASN A 204 5.46 -8.71 -9.65
C ASN A 204 6.06 -7.32 -9.34
N PRO A 205 5.39 -6.21 -9.71
CA PRO A 205 5.92 -4.86 -9.47
C PRO A 205 6.06 -4.51 -7.99
N VAL A 206 5.27 -5.17 -7.13
CA VAL A 206 5.29 -4.95 -5.68
C VAL A 206 6.63 -5.42 -5.09
N THR A 207 7.23 -6.44 -5.67
CA THR A 207 8.52 -6.99 -5.23
C THR A 207 9.60 -5.93 -5.15
N TYR A 208 9.69 -5.08 -6.18
CA TYR A 208 10.67 -4.00 -6.23
C TYR A 208 10.41 -2.93 -5.17
N GLY A 209 9.13 -2.62 -4.89
CA GLY A 209 8.77 -1.67 -3.84
C GLY A 209 9.13 -2.20 -2.45
N VAL A 210 8.80 -3.46 -2.17
CA VAL A 210 9.11 -4.13 -0.90
C VAL A 210 10.62 -4.24 -0.72
N ASP A 211 11.35 -4.63 -1.75
CA ASP A 211 12.80 -4.77 -1.70
C ASP A 211 13.50 -3.42 -1.48
N ALA A 212 13.09 -2.37 -2.20
CA ALA A 212 13.63 -1.02 -2.03
C ALA A 212 13.35 -0.46 -0.62
N ILE A 213 12.15 -0.69 -0.08
CA ILE A 213 11.82 -0.29 1.30
C ILE A 213 12.71 -1.07 2.26
N ARG A 214 12.82 -2.40 2.11
CA ARG A 214 13.64 -3.25 2.98
C ARG A 214 15.12 -2.86 2.97
N GLN A 215 15.70 -2.57 1.81
CA GLN A 215 17.10 -2.15 1.71
C GLN A 215 17.39 -0.88 2.51
N LEU A 216 16.44 0.06 2.60
CA LEU A 216 16.58 1.26 3.44
C LEU A 216 16.65 0.92 4.93
N PHE A 217 15.82 -0.02 5.40
CA PHE A 217 15.85 -0.47 6.80
C PHE A 217 17.16 -1.21 7.13
N LEU A 218 17.61 -2.10 6.25
CA LEU A 218 18.84 -2.88 6.45
C LEU A 218 20.10 -2.01 6.40
N THR A 219 20.15 -1.02 5.50
CA THR A 219 21.31 -0.12 5.37
C THR A 219 21.50 0.72 6.64
N GLU A 220 20.40 1.15 7.27
CA GLU A 220 20.45 1.97 8.48
C GLU A 220 20.90 1.16 9.70
N GLU A 221 20.46 -0.10 9.83
CA GLU A 221 20.93 -1.00 10.90
C GLU A 221 22.42 -1.30 10.82
N LEU A 222 23.02 -1.27 9.63
CA LEU A 222 24.47 -1.44 9.46
C LEU A 222 25.26 -0.15 9.76
N SER A 223 24.57 1.00 9.90
CA SER A 223 25.19 2.31 10.06
C SER A 223 25.12 2.89 11.48
N GLY A 224 24.35 2.26 12.38
CA GLY A 224 24.22 2.62 13.80
C GLY A 224 24.90 1.61 14.71
#